data_AF-A0A371J7X0-F1
#
_entry.id   AF-A0A371J7X0-F1
#
_cell.length_a   1.000
_cell.length_b   1.000
_cell.length_c   1.000
_cell.angle_alpha   90.00
_cell.angle_beta   90.00
_cell.angle_gamma   90.00
#
_symmetry.space_group_name_H-M   'P 1'
#
loop_
_entity.id
_entity.type
_entity.pdbx_description
1 polymer ?
#
loop_
_entity_poly.entity_id
_entity_poly.type
_entity_poly.pdbx_seq_one_letter_code
_entity_poly.pdbx_strand_id
1 'polypeptide(L)'
;MDKKSEGNKSVFDMLSKKLTPENIKKGVNYLSQNGVKQFGAKLVGQLQRESIDYERYRQETEPDNNQLEKQRKFQFSYNPVVSIVVPLYKTPESFLRAMIESVLSQTYKYVELCLADGSGIEDSLIEEIVDQYK
;
A
#
# COMPACT_ATOMS: atom_id res chain seq x y z
N MET A 1 -9.21 25.85 19.45
CA MET A 1 -7.74 25.78 19.22
C MET A 1 -7.52 25.54 17.75
N ASP A 2 -6.77 26.45 17.15
CA ASP A 2 -6.73 26.77 15.73
C ASP A 2 -6.20 25.62 14.87
N LYS A 3 -7.04 25.10 13.96
CA LYS A 3 -6.59 24.19 12.90
C LYS A 3 -5.92 25.02 11.80
N LYS A 4 -4.59 25.19 11.91
CA LYS A 4 -3.75 25.70 10.83
C LYS A 4 -3.97 24.86 9.58
N SER A 5 -4.32 25.52 8.47
CA SER A 5 -4.40 24.91 7.15
C SER A 5 -2.98 24.59 6.65
N GLU A 6 -2.49 23.37 6.86
CA GLU A 6 -1.24 22.88 6.26
C GLU A 6 -1.44 22.39 4.81
N GLY A 7 -2.19 23.16 4.02
CA GLY A 7 -2.56 22.86 2.65
C GLY A 7 -1.68 23.56 1.61
N ASN A 8 -0.36 23.64 1.82
CA ASN A 8 0.57 24.09 0.78
C ASN A 8 2.01 23.68 1.10
N LYS A 9 2.33 22.38 1.04
CA LYS A 9 3.71 22.00 0.66
C LYS A 9 3.85 22.45 -0.79
N SER A 10 4.52 23.59 -1.00
CA SER A 10 4.64 24.23 -2.31
C SER A 10 5.20 23.23 -3.32
N VAL A 11 4.63 23.14 -4.52
CA VAL A 11 5.16 22.36 -5.65
C VAL A 11 6.67 22.64 -5.84
N PHE A 12 7.09 23.86 -5.51
CA PHE A 12 8.48 24.29 -5.49
C PHE A 12 9.36 23.52 -4.49
N ASP A 13 8.87 23.19 -3.30
CA ASP A 13 9.61 22.42 -2.28
C ASP A 13 9.74 20.94 -2.65
N MET A 14 8.73 20.38 -3.31
CA MET A 14 8.80 19.02 -3.86
C MET A 14 9.81 18.95 -5.01
N LEU A 15 9.80 19.94 -5.90
CA LEU A 15 10.75 20.02 -7.01
C LEU A 15 12.18 20.26 -6.51
N SER A 16 12.39 21.17 -5.56
CA SER A 16 13.71 21.53 -5.04
C SER A 16 14.42 20.34 -4.38
N LYS A 17 13.68 19.52 -3.61
CA LYS A 17 14.21 18.28 -3.01
C LYS A 17 14.65 17.23 -4.04
N LYS A 18 14.10 17.29 -5.25
CA LYS A 18 14.36 16.31 -6.32
C LYS A 18 15.34 16.79 -7.39
N LEU A 19 15.78 18.04 -7.35
CA LEU A 19 16.83 18.61 -8.21
C LEU A 19 18.23 18.10 -7.81
N THR A 20 18.39 16.79 -7.73
CA THR A 20 19.70 16.16 -7.55
C THR A 20 20.43 16.07 -8.90
N PRO A 21 21.77 16.08 -8.92
CA PRO A 21 22.56 15.97 -10.16
C PRO A 21 22.19 14.74 -11.00
N GLU A 22 21.88 13.62 -10.35
CA GLU A 22 21.43 12.40 -11.03
C GLU A 22 20.07 12.55 -11.70
N ASN A 23 19.10 13.16 -11.02
CA ASN A 23 17.76 13.37 -11.56
C ASN A 23 17.77 14.40 -12.70
N ILE A 24 18.62 15.43 -12.61
CA ILE A 24 18.82 16.39 -13.70
C ILE A 24 19.41 15.68 -14.92
N LYS A 25 20.46 14.86 -14.76
CA LYS A 25 21.05 14.07 -15.84
C LYS A 25 20.03 13.12 -16.49
N LYS A 26 19.24 12.40 -15.68
CA LYS A 26 18.14 11.55 -16.16
C LYS A 26 17.06 12.35 -16.89
N GLY A 27 16.72 13.54 -16.40
CA GLY A 27 15.76 14.45 -17.00
C GLY A 27 16.20 14.97 -18.37
N VAL A 28 17.45 15.43 -18.48
CA VAL A 28 18.06 15.89 -19.74
C VAL A 28 18.15 14.76 -20.76
N ASN A 29 18.62 13.57 -20.35
CA ASN A 29 18.67 12.40 -21.24
C ASN A 29 17.29 11.95 -21.70
N TYR A 30 16.29 12.00 -20.81
CA TYR A 30 14.92 11.65 -21.18
C TYR A 30 14.32 12.67 -22.15
N LEU A 31 14.57 13.96 -21.92
CA LEU A 31 14.13 15.05 -22.76
C LEU A 31 14.74 14.97 -24.16
N SER A 32 16.04 14.67 -24.27
CA SER A 32 16.73 14.55 -25.57
C SER A 32 16.25 13.34 -26.38
N GLN A 33 15.86 12.25 -25.72
CA GLN A 33 15.40 11.03 -26.39
C GLN A 33 13.90 11.05 -26.75
N ASN A 34 13.04 11.69 -25.94
CA ASN A 34 11.58 11.57 -26.05
C ASN A 34 10.85 12.89 -26.33
N GLY A 35 11.56 14.02 -26.28
CA GLY A 35 11.02 15.35 -26.53
C GLY A 35 10.19 15.96 -25.40
N VAL A 36 9.90 17.26 -25.54
CA VAL A 36 9.26 18.10 -24.51
C VAL A 36 7.86 17.63 -24.11
N LYS A 37 7.08 17.07 -25.04
CA LYS A 37 5.70 16.62 -24.80
C LYS A 37 5.68 15.43 -23.83
N GLN A 38 6.54 14.43 -24.06
CA GLN A 38 6.64 13.24 -23.21
C GLN A 38 7.28 13.56 -21.86
N PHE A 39 8.23 14.50 -21.84
CA PHE A 39 8.82 15.00 -20.60
C PHE A 39 7.79 15.74 -19.74
N GLY A 40 6.98 16.62 -20.34
CA GLY A 40 5.88 17.31 -19.65
C GLY A 40 4.85 16.33 -19.07
N ALA A 41 4.42 15.33 -19.85
CA ALA A 41 3.51 14.29 -19.37
C ALA A 41 4.11 13.49 -18.18
N LYS A 42 5.40 13.17 -18.24
CA LYS A 42 6.12 12.48 -17.16
C LYS A 42 6.19 13.33 -15.89
N LEU A 43 6.44 14.63 -16.00
CA LEU A 43 6.45 15.56 -14.86
C LEU A 43 5.07 15.68 -14.21
N VAL A 44 4.03 15.89 -15.02
CA VAL A 44 2.64 15.97 -14.52
C VAL A 44 2.24 14.66 -13.82
N GLY A 45 2.56 13.51 -14.41
CA GLY A 45 2.27 12.20 -13.80
C GLY A 45 3.12 11.86 -12.58
N GLN A 46 4.28 12.50 -12.37
CA GLN A 46 5.04 12.39 -11.14
C GLN A 46 4.43 13.24 -10.03
N LEU A 47 4.00 14.46 -10.34
CA LEU A 47 3.31 15.36 -9.40
C LEU A 47 1.95 14.80 -8.97
N GLN A 48 1.19 14.19 -9.87
CA GLN A 48 -0.09 13.54 -9.57
C GLN A 48 0.06 12.26 -8.72
N ARG A 49 1.14 11.49 -8.90
CA ARG A 49 1.39 10.29 -8.07
C ARG A 49 1.72 10.64 -6.62
N GLU A 50 2.23 11.85 -6.36
CA GLU A 50 2.58 12.31 -5.01
C GLU A 50 1.41 12.97 -4.27
N SER A 51 0.21 13.06 -4.88
CA SER A 51 -0.91 13.80 -4.28
C SER A 51 -1.80 12.99 -3.33
N ILE A 52 -1.61 11.67 -3.20
CA ILE A 52 -2.37 10.88 -2.22
C ILE A 52 -1.49 10.65 -0.99
N ASP A 53 -1.68 11.51 0.00
CA ASP A 53 -1.12 11.33 1.34
C ASP A 53 -1.87 10.18 2.03
N TYR A 54 -1.30 8.96 1.96
CA TYR A 54 -1.93 7.76 2.51
C TYR A 54 -2.15 7.86 4.03
N GLU A 55 -1.23 8.49 4.76
CA GLU A 55 -1.37 8.67 6.21
C GLU A 55 -2.56 9.58 6.53
N ARG A 56 -2.70 10.66 5.77
CA ARG A 56 -3.87 11.53 5.89
C ARG A 56 -5.17 10.79 5.56
N TYR A 57 -5.19 10.06 4.44
CA TYR A 57 -6.36 9.26 4.05
C TYR A 57 -6.72 8.24 5.14
N ARG A 58 -5.72 7.52 5.68
CA ARG A 58 -5.90 6.55 6.76
C ARG A 58 -6.52 7.19 7.99
N GLN A 59 -5.98 8.33 8.44
CA GLN A 59 -6.53 9.05 9.59
C GLN A 59 -7.98 9.53 9.38
N GLU A 60 -8.32 9.91 8.14
CA GLU A 60 -9.66 10.39 7.79
C GLU A 60 -10.67 9.24 7.57
N THR A 61 -10.22 8.02 7.31
CA THR A 61 -11.09 6.89 6.91
C THR A 61 -11.07 5.67 7.82
N GLU A 62 -10.09 5.55 8.72
CA GLU A 62 -9.98 4.41 9.62
C GLU A 62 -11.18 4.36 10.59
N PRO A 63 -11.87 3.20 10.70
CA PRO A 63 -13.05 3.10 11.52
C PRO A 63 -12.73 3.17 13.02
N ASP A 64 -13.58 3.86 13.78
CA ASP A 64 -13.51 3.84 15.24
C ASP A 64 -14.05 2.53 15.84
N ASN A 65 -13.86 2.32 17.14
CA ASN A 65 -14.30 1.11 17.83
C ASN A 65 -15.83 0.88 17.74
N ASN A 66 -16.65 1.94 17.72
CA ASN A 66 -18.09 1.79 17.61
C ASN A 66 -18.50 1.35 16.19
N GLN A 67 -17.81 1.86 15.17
CA GLN A 67 -18.00 1.45 13.78
C GLN A 67 -17.57 0.00 13.57
N LEU A 68 -16.43 -0.41 14.13
CA LEU A 68 -15.97 -1.81 14.10
C LEU A 68 -16.98 -2.75 14.76
N GLU A 69 -17.53 -2.40 15.93
CA GLU A 69 -18.57 -3.19 16.60
C GLU A 69 -19.85 -3.31 15.75
N LYS A 70 -20.25 -2.24 15.07
CA LYS A 70 -21.38 -2.29 14.11
C LYS A 70 -21.07 -3.21 12.95
N GLN A 71 -19.87 -3.14 12.37
CA GLN A 71 -19.46 -4.03 11.27
C GLN A 71 -19.48 -5.50 11.70
N ARG A 72 -18.97 -5.83 12.89
CA ARG A 72 -18.97 -7.21 13.41
C ARG A 72 -20.37 -7.80 13.62
N LYS A 73 -21.35 -6.95 13.94
CA LYS A 73 -22.76 -7.35 14.16
C LYS A 73 -23.60 -7.30 12.88
N PHE A 74 -23.07 -6.71 11.81
CA PHE A 74 -23.80 -6.56 10.57
C PHE A 74 -24.01 -7.91 9.89
N GLN A 75 -25.23 -8.15 9.41
CA GLN A 75 -25.58 -9.37 8.68
C GLN A 75 -25.96 -8.98 7.25
N PHE A 76 -25.21 -9.52 6.28
CA PHE A 76 -25.55 -9.37 4.87
C PHE A 76 -26.66 -10.36 4.48
N SER A 77 -27.48 -9.99 3.49
CA SER A 77 -28.47 -10.91 2.90
C SER A 77 -27.81 -12.10 2.21
N TYR A 78 -26.58 -11.92 1.74
CA TYR A 78 -25.71 -12.94 1.19
C TYR A 78 -24.28 -12.68 1.66
N ASN A 79 -23.59 -13.72 2.12
CA ASN A 79 -22.22 -13.63 2.62
C ASN A 79 -21.27 -14.32 1.62
N PRO A 80 -20.77 -13.60 0.59
CA PRO A 80 -19.78 -14.19 -0.32
C PRO A 80 -18.49 -14.52 0.42
N VAL A 81 -17.83 -15.61 0.04
CA VAL A 81 -16.45 -15.85 0.45
C VAL A 81 -15.56 -14.90 -0.33
N VAL A 82 -14.71 -14.16 0.37
CA VAL A 82 -13.70 -13.27 -0.22
C VAL A 82 -12.34 -13.97 -0.15
N SER A 83 -11.83 -14.40 -1.29
CA SER A 83 -10.51 -15.03 -1.38
C SER A 83 -9.42 -13.97 -1.60
N ILE A 84 -8.44 -13.94 -0.70
CA ILE A 84 -7.26 -13.08 -0.76
C ILE A 84 -6.09 -13.94 -1.18
N VAL A 85 -5.58 -13.70 -2.39
CA VAL A 85 -4.43 -14.44 -2.93
C VAL A 85 -3.16 -13.62 -2.71
N VAL A 86 -2.21 -14.18 -1.98
CA VAL A 86 -0.94 -13.51 -1.64
C VAL A 86 0.23 -14.33 -2.17
N PRO A 87 1.02 -13.78 -3.12
CA PRO A 87 2.29 -14.38 -3.49
C PRO A 87 3.33 -14.16 -2.40
N LEU A 88 4.06 -15.20 -2.02
CA LEU A 88 5.15 -15.16 -1.05
C LEU A 88 6.47 -15.50 -1.72
N TYR A 89 7.52 -14.82 -1.27
CA TYR A 89 8.90 -15.10 -1.68
C TYR A 89 9.86 -14.60 -0.60
N LYS A 90 10.53 -15.55 0.07
CA LYS A 90 11.51 -15.30 1.15
C LYS A 90 11.00 -14.25 2.13
N THR A 91 9.72 -14.34 2.48
CA THR A 91 9.03 -13.33 3.27
C THR A 91 9.48 -13.43 4.71
N PRO A 92 10.04 -12.36 5.30
CA PRO A 92 10.46 -12.38 6.70
C PRO A 92 9.30 -12.73 7.63
N GLU A 93 9.56 -13.56 8.63
CA GLU A 93 8.56 -14.09 9.57
C GLU A 93 7.67 -13.00 10.17
N SER A 94 8.26 -11.90 10.64
CA SER A 94 7.53 -10.80 11.28
C SER A 94 6.46 -10.21 10.35
N PHE A 95 6.75 -10.10 9.06
CA PHE A 95 5.79 -9.59 8.08
C PHE A 95 4.76 -10.64 7.67
N LEU A 96 5.16 -11.90 7.52
CA LEU A 96 4.23 -12.99 7.21
C LEU A 96 3.18 -13.13 8.31
N ARG A 97 3.60 -13.20 9.58
CA ARG A 97 2.68 -13.27 10.73
C ARG A 97 1.80 -12.05 10.82
N ALA A 98 2.37 -10.84 10.77
CA ALA A 98 1.58 -9.60 10.84
C ALA A 98 0.52 -9.54 9.73
N MET A 99 0.84 -9.99 8.52
CA MET A 99 -0.10 -10.07 7.40
C MET A 99 -1.21 -11.09 7.69
N ILE A 100 -0.88 -12.31 8.09
CA ILE A 100 -1.88 -13.36 8.39
C ILE A 100 -2.84 -12.88 9.50
N GLU A 101 -2.29 -12.38 10.62
CA GLU A 101 -3.08 -11.87 11.74
C GLU A 101 -3.98 -10.69 11.32
N SER A 102 -3.50 -9.83 10.42
CA SER A 102 -4.32 -8.73 9.91
C SER A 102 -5.55 -9.24 9.16
N VAL A 103 -5.43 -10.33 8.40
CA VAL A 103 -6.55 -10.94 7.66
C VAL A 103 -7.50 -11.68 8.62
N LEU A 104 -6.97 -12.43 9.58
CA LEU A 104 -7.78 -13.18 10.55
C LEU A 104 -8.57 -12.26 11.52
N SER A 105 -8.06 -11.07 11.79
CA SER A 105 -8.68 -10.09 12.70
C SER A 105 -9.77 -9.21 12.06
N GLN A 106 -10.03 -9.38 10.75
CA GLN A 106 -11.04 -8.61 10.02
C GLN A 106 -12.44 -8.73 10.65
N THR A 107 -13.25 -7.69 10.44
CA THR A 107 -14.64 -7.64 10.94
C THR A 107 -15.55 -8.59 10.14
N TYR A 108 -15.30 -8.74 8.84
CA TYR A 108 -15.97 -9.72 7.98
C TYR A 108 -15.39 -11.12 8.17
N LYS A 109 -16.25 -12.14 8.28
CA LYS A 109 -15.86 -13.50 8.70
C LYS A 109 -15.62 -14.50 7.58
N TYR A 110 -16.18 -14.27 6.40
CA TYR A 110 -16.10 -15.21 5.29
C TYR A 110 -14.93 -14.86 4.36
N VAL A 111 -13.72 -14.98 4.90
CA VAL A 111 -12.47 -14.72 4.18
C VAL A 111 -11.72 -16.03 4.01
N GLU A 112 -11.17 -16.24 2.82
CA GLU A 112 -10.22 -17.31 2.50
C GLU A 112 -8.86 -16.66 2.21
N LEU A 113 -7.79 -17.13 2.83
CA LEU A 113 -6.44 -16.64 2.60
C LEU A 113 -5.64 -17.70 1.84
N CYS A 114 -5.33 -17.43 0.57
CA CYS A 114 -4.55 -18.33 -0.29
C CYS A 114 -3.13 -17.83 -0.39
N LEU A 115 -2.18 -18.55 0.19
CA LEU A 115 -0.76 -18.22 0.17
C LEU A 115 -0.04 -19.05 -0.89
N ALA A 116 0.59 -18.39 -1.86
CA ALA A 116 1.33 -19.04 -2.94
C ALA A 116 2.82 -18.79 -2.76
N ASP A 117 3.54 -19.76 -2.22
CA ASP A 117 4.97 -19.65 -1.94
C ASP A 117 5.85 -20.04 -3.13
N GLY A 118 6.70 -19.10 -3.55
CA GLY A 118 7.70 -19.28 -4.62
C GLY A 118 9.15 -19.36 -4.12
N SER A 119 9.40 -19.53 -2.81
CA SER A 119 10.73 -19.44 -2.20
C SER A 119 11.65 -20.64 -2.51
N GLY A 120 11.05 -21.77 -2.90
CA GLY A 120 11.74 -23.01 -3.21
C GLY A 120 11.82 -23.95 -2.01
N ILE A 121 12.03 -25.25 -2.27
CA ILE A 121 11.95 -26.34 -1.28
C ILE A 121 13.02 -26.24 -0.17
N GLU A 122 14.10 -25.49 -0.40
CA GLU A 122 15.17 -25.29 0.59
C GLU A 122 14.80 -24.30 1.71
N ASP A 123 13.72 -23.53 1.53
CA ASP A 123 13.26 -22.52 2.48
C ASP A 123 11.94 -22.99 3.13
N SER A 124 12.05 -23.80 4.19
CA SER A 124 10.90 -24.35 4.91
C SER A 124 10.22 -23.35 5.84
N LEU A 125 10.80 -22.17 6.06
CA LEU A 125 10.34 -21.21 7.07
C LEU A 125 8.88 -20.80 6.84
N ILE A 126 8.51 -20.54 5.59
CA ILE A 126 7.15 -20.10 5.24
C ILE A 126 6.15 -21.22 5.53
N GLU A 127 6.45 -22.45 5.13
CA GLU A 127 5.60 -23.62 5.40
C GLU A 127 5.42 -23.84 6.90
N GLU A 128 6.51 -23.81 7.66
CA GLU A 128 6.50 -23.96 9.13
C GLU A 128 5.66 -22.89 9.84
N ILE A 129 5.69 -21.65 9.35
CA ILE A 129 4.87 -20.56 9.91
C ILE A 129 3.41 -20.76 9.53
N VAL A 130 3.10 -21.05 8.27
CA VAL A 130 1.71 -21.20 7.78
C VAL A 130 1.02 -22.38 8.46
N ASP A 131 1.73 -23.47 8.76
CA ASP A 131 1.19 -24.63 9.46
C ASP A 131 0.70 -24.32 10.89
N GLN A 132 1.21 -23.26 11.52
CA GLN A 132 0.76 -22.82 12.84
C GLN A 132 -0.62 -22.14 12.81
N TYR A 133 -1.12 -21.80 11.63
CA TYR A 133 -2.40 -21.10 11.40
C TYR A 133 -3.50 -22.00 10.82
N LYS A 134 -3.24 -23.31 10.68
CA LYS A 134 -4.21 -24.32 10.23
C LYS A 134 -5.01 -24.87 11.42
#